data_AF-A0A7V0KID6-F1
#
_entry.id   AF-A0A7V0KID6-F1
#
_cell.length_a   1.000
_cell.length_b   1.000
_cell.length_c   1.000
_cell.angle_alpha   90.00
_cell.angle_beta   90.00
_cell.angle_gamma   90.00
#
_symmetry.space_group_name_H-M   'P 1'
#
loop_
_entity.id
_entity.type
_entity.pdbx_description
1 polymer ?
#
loop_
_entity_poly.entity_id
_entity_poly.type
_entity_poly.pdbx_seq_one_letter_code
_entity_poly.pdbx_strand_id
1 'polypeptide(L)' 'ALARYDGAVVMAREGNVLVTSFHPELTDDLRIHRYFTEMVENYEREV' A
#
# COMPACT_ATOMS: atom_id res chain seq x y z
N ALA A 1 7.07 -7.63 3.62
CA ALA A 1 7.45 -6.49 2.76
C ALA A 1 6.80 -6.68 1.40
N LEU A 2 6.23 -5.63 0.82
CA LEU A 2 5.55 -5.66 -0.48
C LEU A 2 6.47 -5.22 -1.63
N ALA A 3 7.41 -4.31 -1.37
CA ALA A 3 8.41 -3.88 -2.33
C ALA A 3 9.76 -3.57 -1.65
N ARG A 4 10.85 -3.71 -2.42
CA ARG A 4 12.21 -3.33 -2.03
C ARG A 4 12.88 -2.51 -3.12
N TYR A 5 13.71 -1.55 -2.72
CA TYR A 5 14.60 -0.79 -3.59
C TYR A 5 15.99 -0.77 -2.96
N ASP A 6 17.01 -1.18 -3.72
CA ASP A 6 18.40 -1.30 -3.26
C ASP A 6 18.55 -2.04 -1.92
N GLY A 7 17.84 -3.17 -1.77
CA GLY A 7 17.84 -3.98 -0.55
C GLY A 7 16.96 -3.45 0.59
N ALA A 8 16.63 -2.15 0.61
CA ALA A 8 15.74 -1.54 1.61
C ALA A 8 14.26 -1.84 1.34
N VAL A 9 13.46 -1.99 2.40
CA VAL A 9 12.00 -2.10 2.27
C VAL A 9 11.42 -0.72 2.03
N VAL A 10 10.66 -0.55 0.94
CA VAL A 10 10.06 0.74 0.56
C VAL A 10 8.52 0.73 0.60
N MET A 11 7.92 -0.45 0.65
CA MET A 11 6.47 -0.63 0.86
C MET A 11 6.23 -1.87 1.72
N ALA A 12 5.38 -1.74 2.73
CA ALA A 12 5.03 -2.83 3.63
C ALA A 12 3.57 -2.72 4.08
N ARG A 13 3.01 -3.85 4.49
CA ARG A 13 1.68 -3.96 5.09
C ARG A 13 1.75 -4.87 6.30
N GLU A 14 1.05 -4.49 7.36
CA GLU A 14 0.83 -5.29 8.56
C GLU A 14 -0.64 -5.15 8.98
N GLY A 15 -1.40 -6.24 8.90
CA GLY A 15 -2.86 -6.21 9.12
C GLY A 15 -3.56 -5.18 8.22
N ASN A 16 -4.24 -4.23 8.86
CA ASN A 16 -4.96 -3.13 8.24
C ASN A 16 -4.09 -1.88 7.96
N VAL A 17 -2.79 -1.91 8.29
CA VAL A 17 -1.87 -0.78 8.09
C VAL A 17 -1.04 -0.98 6.83
N LEU A 18 -1.02 0.04 5.96
CA LEU A 18 -0.19 0.12 4.75
C LEU A 18 0.78 1.30 4.87
N VAL A 19 2.05 1.08 4.58
CA VAL A 19 3.08 2.13 4.62
C VAL A 19 3.96 2.13 3.37
N THR A 20 4.39 3.32 2.96
CA THR A 20 5.37 3.56 1.89
C THR A 20 6.42 4.56 2.38
N SER A 21 7.67 4.42 1.92
CA SER A 21 8.75 5.38 2.19
C SER A 21 8.90 6.43 1.08
N PHE A 22 7.97 6.46 0.13
CA PHE A 22 7.95 7.33 -1.03
C PHE A 22 6.56 7.94 -1.18
N HIS A 23 6.40 8.85 -2.13
CA HIS A 23 5.16 9.58 -2.37
C HIS A 23 4.39 8.95 -3.55
N PRO A 24 3.47 7.99 -3.33
CA PRO A 24 2.71 7.36 -4.40
C PRO A 24 1.81 8.33 -5.18
N GLU A 25 1.57 9.53 -4.65
CA GLU A 25 0.79 10.60 -5.25
C GLU A 25 1.56 11.43 -6.30
N LEU A 26 2.89 11.35 -6.33
CA LEU A 26 3.73 12.09 -7.29
C LEU A 26 3.88 11.35 -8.63
N THR A 27 2.84 10.63 -9.03
CA THR A 27 2.70 9.96 -10.32
C THR A 27 1.22 9.79 -10.64
N ASP A 28 0.87 9.73 -11.94
CA ASP A 28 -0.49 9.42 -12.37
C ASP A 28 -0.86 7.94 -12.21
N ASP A 29 0.08 7.09 -11.78
CA ASP A 29 -0.17 5.67 -11.53
C ASP A 29 -0.87 5.42 -10.18
N LEU A 30 -2.18 5.21 -10.26
CA LEU A 30 -3.03 5.02 -9.09
C LEU A 30 -3.03 3.59 -8.51
N ARG A 31 -2.14 2.68 -8.94
CA ARG A 31 -2.19 1.27 -8.47
C ARG A 31 -2.07 1.13 -6.95
N ILE A 32 -1.22 1.92 -6.30
CA ILE A 32 -1.06 1.87 -4.83
C ILE A 32 -2.28 2.43 -4.11
N HIS A 33 -2.86 3.53 -4.63
CA HIS A 33 -4.09 4.10 -4.09
C HIS A 33 -5.25 3.12 -4.21
N ARG A 34 -5.41 2.47 -5.38
CA ARG A 34 -6.43 1.42 -5.58
C ARG A 34 -6.22 0.24 -4.64
N TYR A 35 -4.98 -0.21 -4.47
CA TYR A 35 -4.66 -1.27 -3.52
C TYR A 35 -5.10 -0.91 -2.09
N PHE A 36 -4.88 0.33 -1.66
CA PHE A 36 -5.35 0.79 -0.35
C PHE A 36 -6.89 0.84 -0.27
N THR A 37 -7.58 1.36 -1.28
CA THR A 37 -9.06 1.36 -1.32
C THR A 37 -9.63 -0.05 -1.25
N GLU A 38 -9.07 -0.99 -2.00
CA GLU A 38 -9.46 -2.41 -1.95
C GLU A 38 -9.25 -3.02 -0.55
N MET A 39 -8.20 -2.61 0.18
CA MET A 39 -8.01 -3.03 1.57
C MET A 39 -9.14 -2.55 2.48
N VAL A 40 -9.60 -1.31 2.32
CA VAL A 40 -10.70 -0.74 3.10
C VAL A 40 -12.00 -1.47 2.79
N GLU A 41 -12.33 -1.67 1.52
CA GLU A 41 -13.54 -2.39 1.11
C GLU A 41 -13.57 -3.83 1.66
N ASN A 42 -12.42 -4.50 1.66
CA ASN A 42 -12.34 -5.88 2.16
C ASN A 42 -12.42 -5.92 3.69
N TYR A 43 -11.88 -4.93 4.39
CA TYR A 43 -12.00 -4.84 5.85
C TYR A 43 -13.47 -4.72 6.29
N GLU A 44 -14.27 -3.91 5.59
CA GLU A 44 -15.71 -3.76 5.88
C GLU A 44 -16.53 -5.04 5.66
N ARG A 45 -16.05 -5.97 4.82
CA ARG A 45 -16.74 -7.25 4.55
C ARG A 45 -16.42 -8.33 5.59
N GLU A 46 -15.35 -8.17 6.35
CA GLU A 46 -14.90 -9.12 7.36
C GLU A 46 -15.40 -8.79 8.78
N VAL A 47 -16.03 -7.62 8.96
CA VAL A 47 -16.70 -7.16 10.20
C VAL A 47 -18.20 -7.43 10.12
#